data_AF-A0A2D4WXN8-F1
#
_entry.id   AF-A0A2D4WXN8-F1
#
_cell.length_a   1.000
_cell.length_b   1.000
_cell.length_c   1.000
_cell.angle_alpha   90.00
_cell.angle_beta   90.00
_cell.angle_gamma   90.00
#
_symmetry.space_group_name_H-M   'P 1'
#
loop_
_entity.id
_entity.type
_entity.pdbx_description
1 polymer ?
#
loop_
_entity_poly.entity_id
_entity_poly.type
_entity_poly.pdbx_seq_one_letter_code
_entity_poly.pdbx_strand_id
1 'polypeptide(L)'
;MKYNKMKNILHTLVVLVLSTCYINSQELSKNKAFDILAKWEGKWQNSAVFEASAWIPERVETRGKTESNLILFNNYLEIMVYNGNSVSKHIIRYDQMLRQFNRWEFRNDGSNSFWTGKWNDKEQTMSWNFIDFSNAGISGQIIETFKSIGEIKTKVFMEDKNGASLLKINGTKVKL
;
A
#
# COMPACT_ATOMS: atom_id res chain seq x y z
N MET A 1 37.30 48.72 35.33
CA MET A 1 37.58 48.27 36.72
C MET A 1 36.31 47.64 37.29
N LYS A 2 36.32 46.31 37.50
CA LYS A 2 35.49 45.47 38.41
C LYS A 2 33.95 45.53 38.24
N TYR A 3 33.15 44.48 38.14
CA TYR A 3 33.10 43.11 38.71
C TYR A 3 32.13 42.31 37.80
N ASN A 4 32.39 41.15 37.18
CA ASN A 4 32.72 39.79 37.67
C ASN A 4 31.57 39.02 38.38
N LYS A 5 31.34 37.80 37.88
CA LYS A 5 30.79 36.58 38.53
C LYS A 5 29.28 36.40 38.70
N MET A 6 28.77 35.33 38.08
CA MET A 6 28.11 34.14 38.67
C MET A 6 27.39 33.41 37.52
N LYS A 7 27.41 32.09 37.31
CA LYS A 7 27.97 30.92 38.01
C LYS A 7 27.80 29.75 37.02
N ASN A 8 28.77 28.84 36.98
CA ASN A 8 28.71 27.58 36.24
C ASN A 8 27.45 26.76 36.61
N ILE A 9 26.68 26.33 35.61
CA ILE A 9 25.88 25.09 35.60
C ILE A 9 25.97 24.58 34.15
N LEU A 10 26.93 23.72 33.81
CA LEU A 10 26.91 22.27 34.00
C LEU A 10 25.85 21.57 33.12
N HIS A 11 26.37 20.84 32.13
CA HIS A 11 25.82 19.65 31.47
C HIS A 11 24.88 19.82 30.26
N THR A 12 25.48 19.62 29.08
CA THR A 12 25.16 18.49 28.20
C THR A 12 23.71 18.02 28.20
N LEU A 13 22.94 18.44 27.19
CA LEU A 13 21.97 17.55 26.56
C LEU A 13 21.77 17.99 25.12
N VAL A 14 22.63 17.46 24.24
CA VAL A 14 22.27 17.25 22.84
C VAL A 14 21.09 16.29 22.85
N VAL A 15 19.87 16.82 22.95
CA VAL A 15 18.69 16.07 22.55
C VAL A 15 18.60 16.27 21.04
N LEU A 16 19.30 15.38 20.33
CA LEU A 16 18.85 14.94 19.03
C LEU A 16 17.35 14.67 19.18
N VAL A 17 16.52 15.58 18.68
CA VAL A 17 15.19 15.22 18.21
C VAL A 17 15.44 14.42 16.92
N LEU A 18 15.99 13.22 17.10
CA LEU A 18 15.59 12.08 16.31
C LEU A 18 14.14 11.86 16.72
N SER A 19 13.25 12.63 16.10
CA SER A 19 11.91 12.15 15.82
C SER A 19 12.14 10.85 15.07
N THR A 20 12.19 9.76 15.82
CA THR A 20 12.09 8.41 15.30
C THR A 20 10.68 8.33 14.71
N CYS A 21 10.52 8.84 13.50
CA CYS A 21 9.80 8.10 12.49
C CYS A 21 10.49 6.74 12.47
N TYR A 22 10.02 5.83 13.33
CA TYR A 22 10.23 4.42 13.16
C TYR A 22 9.51 4.09 11.85
N ILE A 23 10.15 4.43 10.73
CA ILE A 23 10.07 3.63 9.53
C ILE A 23 10.64 2.30 10.02
N ASN A 24 9.79 1.47 10.62
CA ASN A 24 10.10 0.08 10.87
C ASN A 24 10.35 -0.51 9.49
N SER A 25 11.59 -0.42 9.03
CA SER A 25 12.02 -1.04 7.80
C SER A 25 11.91 -2.52 8.08
N GLN A 26 10.83 -3.13 7.63
CA GLN A 26 10.60 -4.54 7.83
C GLN A 26 11.66 -5.29 7.02
N GLU A 27 12.63 -5.87 7.71
CA GLU A 27 13.61 -6.72 7.06
C GLU A 27 13.02 -8.12 6.92
N LEU A 28 12.49 -8.40 5.74
CA LEU A 28 12.01 -9.73 5.38
C LEU A 28 13.10 -10.54 4.72
N SER A 29 13.26 -11.78 5.17
CA SER A 29 13.95 -12.79 4.38
C SER A 29 13.21 -13.02 3.06
N LYS A 30 13.92 -13.53 2.05
CA LYS A 30 13.31 -13.87 0.76
C LYS A 30 12.12 -14.84 0.93
N ASN A 31 12.26 -15.83 1.80
CA ASN A 31 11.22 -16.81 2.07
C ASN A 31 9.99 -16.16 2.72
N LYS A 32 10.18 -15.27 3.70
CA LYS A 32 9.04 -14.60 4.35
C LYS A 32 8.31 -13.65 3.38
N ALA A 33 9.05 -12.94 2.53
CA ALA A 33 8.46 -12.11 1.49
C ALA A 33 7.66 -12.94 0.48
N PHE A 34 8.18 -14.12 0.10
CA PHE A 34 7.47 -15.11 -0.71
C PHE A 34 6.17 -15.58 -0.03
N ASP A 35 6.23 -15.99 1.24
CA ASP A 35 5.05 -16.45 1.99
C ASP A 35 3.96 -15.38 2.06
N ILE A 36 4.36 -14.12 2.13
CA ILE A 36 3.45 -12.98 2.09
C ILE A 36 2.81 -12.88 0.70
N LEU A 37 3.59 -12.87 -0.39
CA LEU A 37 3.05 -12.81 -1.75
C LEU A 37 2.10 -13.98 -2.08
N ALA A 38 2.41 -15.18 -1.59
CA ALA A 38 1.58 -16.37 -1.79
C ALA A 38 0.15 -16.22 -1.22
N LYS A 39 -0.08 -15.27 -0.28
CA LYS A 39 -1.43 -15.01 0.27
C LYS A 39 -2.42 -14.53 -0.79
N TRP A 40 -1.95 -13.87 -1.84
CA TRP A 40 -2.79 -13.43 -2.95
C TRP A 40 -2.98 -14.50 -4.02
N GLU A 41 -2.20 -15.59 -4.03
CA GLU A 41 -2.19 -16.55 -5.14
C GLU A 41 -3.53 -17.30 -5.28
N GLY A 42 -4.01 -17.44 -6.52
CA GLY A 42 -5.19 -18.20 -6.88
C GLY A 42 -6.22 -17.39 -7.65
N LYS A 43 -7.45 -17.91 -7.70
CA LYS A 43 -8.58 -17.25 -8.36
C LYS A 43 -9.54 -16.71 -7.31
N TRP A 44 -10.09 -15.53 -7.58
CA TRP A 44 -10.93 -14.82 -6.62
C TRP A 44 -12.14 -14.21 -7.30
N GLN A 45 -13.27 -14.26 -6.60
CA GLN A 45 -14.46 -13.47 -6.90
C GLN A 45 -14.36 -12.14 -6.14
N ASN A 46 -14.51 -11.03 -6.85
CA ASN A 46 -14.39 -9.69 -6.29
C ASN A 46 -15.76 -9.01 -6.17
N SER A 47 -15.93 -8.21 -5.12
CA SER A 47 -16.99 -7.21 -4.96
C SER A 47 -16.38 -5.92 -4.44
N ALA A 48 -16.76 -4.77 -4.99
CA ALA A 48 -16.30 -3.48 -4.52
C ALA A 48 -17.41 -2.42 -4.56
N VAL A 49 -17.44 -1.59 -3.54
CA VAL A 49 -18.31 -0.42 -3.39
C VAL A 49 -17.44 0.82 -3.51
N PHE A 50 -17.74 1.65 -4.51
CA PHE A 50 -17.18 2.97 -4.71
C PHE A 50 -18.13 3.97 -4.06
N GLU A 51 -17.65 4.70 -3.06
CA GLU A 51 -18.47 5.73 -2.41
C GLU A 51 -18.47 7.01 -3.25
N ALA A 52 -19.53 7.81 -3.08
CA ALA A 52 -19.60 9.13 -3.70
C ALA A 52 -18.40 9.99 -3.27
N SER A 53 -17.68 10.53 -4.26
CA SER A 53 -16.42 11.26 -4.13
C SER A 53 -16.17 12.09 -5.39
N ALA A 54 -15.11 12.91 -5.41
CA ALA A 54 -14.86 13.81 -6.53
C ALA A 54 -14.69 13.09 -7.88
N TRP A 55 -14.11 11.88 -7.91
CA TRP A 55 -13.95 11.10 -9.14
C TRP A 55 -15.15 10.21 -9.46
N ILE A 56 -15.96 9.87 -8.46
CA ILE A 56 -17.13 8.99 -8.60
C ILE A 56 -18.32 9.71 -7.97
N PRO A 57 -19.13 10.46 -8.76
CA PRO A 57 -20.15 11.36 -8.19
C PRO A 57 -21.27 10.61 -7.47
N GLU A 58 -21.51 9.35 -7.79
CA GLU A 58 -22.55 8.51 -7.19
C GLU A 58 -21.97 7.20 -6.66
N ARG A 59 -22.63 6.60 -5.67
CA ARG A 59 -22.20 5.30 -5.16
C ARG A 59 -22.40 4.22 -6.21
N VAL A 60 -21.32 3.49 -6.53
CA VAL A 60 -21.35 2.41 -7.54
C VAL A 60 -20.88 1.10 -6.92
N GLU A 61 -21.59 0.01 -7.23
CA GLU A 61 -21.17 -1.34 -6.88
C GLU A 61 -20.66 -2.07 -8.12
N THR A 62 -19.56 -2.80 -7.96
CA THR A 62 -18.95 -3.57 -9.04
C THR A 62 -18.64 -4.98 -8.58
N ARG A 63 -18.61 -5.91 -9.55
CA ARG A 63 -18.24 -7.30 -9.36
C ARG A 63 -17.26 -7.70 -10.44
N GLY A 64 -16.28 -8.51 -10.07
CA GLY A 64 -15.21 -8.89 -10.97
C GLY A 64 -14.55 -10.19 -10.57
N LYS A 65 -13.49 -10.55 -11.29
CA LYS A 65 -12.65 -11.70 -10.95
C LYS A 65 -11.20 -11.27 -10.88
N THR A 66 -10.43 -11.91 -10.00
CA THR A 66 -8.98 -11.80 -9.96
C THR A 66 -8.37 -13.15 -10.23
N GLU A 67 -7.33 -13.21 -11.05
CA GLU A 67 -6.46 -14.37 -11.18
C GLU A 67 -5.03 -13.96 -10.86
N SER A 68 -4.34 -14.71 -10.03
CA SER A 68 -3.00 -14.35 -9.58
C SER A 68 -2.11 -15.57 -9.43
N ASN A 69 -0.86 -15.43 -9.89
CA ASN A 69 0.12 -16.50 -9.93
C ASN A 69 1.50 -15.96 -9.54
N LEU A 70 2.25 -16.75 -8.79
CA LEU A 70 3.68 -16.53 -8.63
C LEU A 70 4.42 -16.91 -9.92
N ILE A 71 5.30 -16.04 -10.39
CA ILE A 71 6.03 -16.19 -11.65
C ILE A 71 7.53 -15.97 -11.46
N LEU A 72 8.31 -16.37 -12.47
CA LEU A 72 9.77 -16.18 -12.52
C LEU A 72 10.45 -16.70 -11.24
N PHE A 73 10.25 -17.99 -10.93
CA PHE A 73 10.77 -18.64 -9.73
C PHE A 73 10.30 -17.97 -8.43
N ASN A 74 9.01 -17.61 -8.41
CA ASN A 74 8.31 -17.00 -7.28
C ASN A 74 8.88 -15.65 -6.80
N ASN A 75 9.66 -14.98 -7.64
CA ASN A 75 10.21 -13.66 -7.32
C ASN A 75 9.18 -12.53 -7.53
N TYR A 76 8.13 -12.81 -8.30
CA TYR A 76 7.08 -11.86 -8.63
C TYR A 76 5.72 -12.52 -8.48
N LEU A 77 4.74 -11.73 -8.06
CA LEU A 77 3.33 -12.07 -8.14
C LEU A 77 2.73 -11.28 -9.31
N GLU A 78 2.16 -12.01 -10.26
CA GLU A 78 1.33 -11.46 -11.32
C GLU A 78 -0.13 -11.52 -10.89
N ILE A 79 -0.88 -10.44 -11.13
CA ILE A 79 -2.32 -10.37 -10.84
C ILE A 79 -3.03 -9.81 -12.06
N MET A 80 -4.05 -10.51 -12.54
CA MET A 80 -5.01 -10.02 -13.52
C MET A 80 -6.33 -9.72 -12.81
N VAL A 81 -6.89 -8.53 -13.04
CA VAL A 81 -8.20 -8.13 -12.50
C VAL A 81 -9.14 -7.83 -13.67
N TYR A 82 -10.33 -8.44 -13.63
CA TYR A 82 -11.37 -8.30 -14.64
C TYR A 82 -12.62 -7.71 -13.98
N ASN A 83 -13.07 -6.54 -14.41
CA ASN A 83 -14.26 -5.87 -13.90
C ASN A 83 -15.05 -5.23 -15.06
N GLY A 84 -16.05 -5.95 -15.57
CA GLY A 84 -16.75 -5.56 -16.80
C GLY A 84 -15.78 -5.38 -17.97
N ASN A 85 -15.76 -4.19 -18.56
CA ASN A 85 -14.85 -3.83 -19.65
C ASN A 85 -13.46 -3.34 -19.17
N SER A 86 -13.27 -3.18 -17.86
CA SER A 86 -11.99 -2.79 -17.28
C SER A 86 -11.14 -4.03 -17.01
N VAL A 87 -9.92 -4.04 -17.53
CA VAL A 87 -8.93 -5.08 -17.26
C VAL A 87 -7.66 -4.40 -16.77
N SER A 88 -7.11 -4.91 -15.66
CA SER A 88 -5.80 -4.47 -15.18
C SER A 88 -4.87 -5.65 -14.92
N LYS A 89 -3.58 -5.38 -15.08
CA LYS A 89 -2.49 -6.28 -14.76
C LYS A 89 -1.61 -5.64 -13.70
N HIS A 90 -1.32 -6.36 -12.64
CA HIS A 90 -0.39 -5.92 -11.61
C HIS A 90 0.80 -6.85 -11.54
N ILE A 91 1.97 -6.28 -11.26
CA ILE A 91 3.19 -7.02 -10.94
C ILE A 91 3.66 -6.56 -9.57
N ILE A 92 3.89 -7.50 -8.67
CA ILE A 92 4.33 -7.22 -7.30
C ILE A 92 5.61 -8.00 -7.00
N ARG A 93 6.59 -7.35 -6.38
CA ARG A 93 7.76 -8.01 -5.81
C ARG A 93 8.17 -7.38 -4.50
N TYR A 94 9.00 -8.09 -3.75
CA TYR A 94 9.74 -7.51 -2.63
C TYR A 94 11.12 -7.00 -3.10
N ASP A 95 11.48 -5.82 -2.64
CA ASP A 95 12.79 -5.21 -2.79
C ASP A 95 13.55 -5.35 -1.48
N GLN A 96 14.61 -6.15 -1.48
CA GLN A 96 15.41 -6.41 -0.28
C GLN A 96 16.25 -5.21 0.14
N MET A 97 16.72 -4.40 -0.82
CA MET A 97 17.53 -3.22 -0.52
C MET A 97 16.68 -2.13 0.11
N LEU A 98 15.50 -1.87 -0.46
CA LEU A 98 14.55 -0.87 0.04
C LEU A 98 13.63 -1.40 1.15
N ARG A 99 13.71 -2.71 1.44
CA ARG A 99 12.95 -3.40 2.47
C ARG A 99 11.44 -3.19 2.34
N GLN A 100 10.92 -3.23 1.12
CA GLN A 100 9.53 -2.89 0.83
C GLN A 100 8.99 -3.72 -0.34
N PHE A 101 7.66 -3.80 -0.44
CA PHE A 101 7.02 -4.31 -1.64
C PHE A 101 6.86 -3.19 -2.67
N ASN A 102 7.01 -3.54 -3.94
CA ASN A 102 6.77 -2.65 -5.07
C ASN A 102 5.66 -3.27 -5.91
N ARG A 103 4.67 -2.46 -6.28
CA ARG A 103 3.51 -2.87 -7.10
C ARG A 103 3.36 -1.91 -8.26
N TRP A 104 3.40 -2.45 -9.47
CA TRP A 104 3.04 -1.74 -10.69
C TRP A 104 1.66 -2.19 -11.11
N GLU A 105 0.82 -1.27 -11.55
CA GLU A 105 -0.48 -1.55 -12.14
C GLU A 105 -0.57 -0.96 -13.54
N PHE A 106 -1.10 -1.74 -14.47
CA PHE A 106 -1.31 -1.35 -15.86
C PHE A 106 -2.78 -1.63 -16.21
N ARG A 107 -3.44 -0.68 -16.87
CA ARG A 107 -4.86 -0.77 -17.23
C ARG A 107 -5.02 -0.80 -18.74
N ASN A 108 -6.09 -1.42 -19.22
CA ASN A 108 -6.38 -1.52 -20.65
C ASN A 108 -6.71 -0.18 -21.34
N ASP A 109 -6.93 0.88 -20.58
CA ASP A 109 -7.05 2.26 -21.06
C ASP A 109 -5.68 2.96 -21.23
N GLY A 110 -4.56 2.27 -20.97
CA GLY A 110 -3.20 2.80 -21.06
C GLY A 110 -2.72 3.52 -19.79
N SER A 111 -3.59 3.73 -18.81
CA SER A 111 -3.18 4.30 -17.52
C SER A 111 -2.39 3.31 -16.68
N ASN A 112 -1.58 3.84 -15.76
CA ASN A 112 -0.75 3.05 -14.86
C ASN A 112 -0.58 3.74 -13.51
N SER A 113 -0.18 2.96 -12.52
CA SER A 113 0.12 3.46 -11.18
C SER A 113 1.26 2.66 -10.55
N PHE A 114 1.93 3.28 -9.59
CA PHE A 114 2.98 2.64 -8.80
C PHE A 114 2.73 2.82 -7.32
N TRP A 115 2.96 1.74 -6.57
CA TRP A 115 2.71 1.68 -5.14
C TRP A 115 3.88 1.03 -4.42
N THR A 116 4.10 1.50 -3.20
CA THR A 116 5.06 0.89 -2.27
C THR A 116 4.33 0.29 -1.08
N GLY A 117 4.70 -0.92 -0.67
CA GLY A 117 3.95 -1.73 0.29
C GLY A 117 4.74 -2.14 1.51
N LYS A 118 4.06 -2.28 2.65
CA LYS A 118 4.60 -2.82 3.90
C LYS A 118 3.62 -3.83 4.51
N TRP A 119 4.15 -4.96 4.95
CA TRP A 119 3.39 -6.00 5.61
C TRP A 119 3.41 -5.81 7.13
N ASN A 120 2.24 -5.89 7.76
CA ASN A 120 2.12 -5.97 9.21
C ASN A 120 1.70 -7.39 9.60
N ASP A 121 2.64 -8.13 10.19
CA ASP A 121 2.45 -9.54 10.56
C ASP A 121 1.48 -9.71 11.73
N LYS A 122 1.44 -8.76 12.67
CA LYS A 122 0.52 -8.82 13.81
C LYS A 122 -0.93 -8.66 13.36
N GLU A 123 -1.18 -7.68 12.50
CA GLU A 123 -2.53 -7.36 12.04
C GLU A 123 -2.96 -8.19 10.81
N GLN A 124 -2.02 -8.93 10.21
CA GLN A 124 -2.19 -9.62 8.92
C GLN A 124 -2.70 -8.65 7.84
N THR A 125 -2.04 -7.51 7.70
CA THR A 125 -2.40 -6.46 6.75
C THR A 125 -1.25 -6.06 5.84
N MET A 126 -1.57 -5.75 4.58
CA MET A 126 -0.67 -5.09 3.65
C MET A 126 -1.16 -3.66 3.43
N SER A 127 -0.30 -2.68 3.68
CA SER A 127 -0.56 -1.28 3.39
C SER A 127 0.27 -0.85 2.19
N TRP A 128 -0.38 -0.31 1.17
CA TRP A 128 0.23 0.26 -0.03
C TRP A 128 0.07 1.78 -0.02
N ASN A 129 1.12 2.51 -0.39
CA ASN A 129 1.09 3.95 -0.57
C ASN A 129 1.34 4.29 -2.04
N PHE A 130 0.49 5.16 -2.59
CA PHE A 130 0.60 5.67 -3.95
C PHE A 130 1.84 6.54 -4.08
N ILE A 131 2.54 6.43 -5.21
CA ILE A 131 3.65 7.32 -5.55
C ILE A 131 3.20 8.22 -6.69
N ASP A 132 3.06 9.52 -6.38
CA ASP A 132 2.67 10.52 -7.36
C ASP A 132 3.88 11.00 -8.18
N PHE A 133 4.06 10.42 -9.36
CA PHE A 133 5.08 10.87 -10.31
C PHE A 133 4.68 12.13 -11.10
N SER A 134 3.42 12.58 -11.01
CA SER A 134 2.93 13.76 -11.72
C SER A 134 3.20 15.06 -10.97
N ASN A 135 3.58 14.98 -9.68
CA ASN A 135 3.70 16.11 -8.75
C ASN A 135 2.39 16.91 -8.59
N ALA A 136 1.23 16.29 -8.82
CA ALA A 136 -0.07 16.89 -8.55
C ALA A 136 -0.36 17.04 -7.05
N GLY A 137 0.42 16.35 -6.21
CA GLY A 137 0.26 16.28 -4.76
C GLY A 137 -0.85 15.32 -4.34
N ILE A 138 -1.13 14.30 -5.18
CA ILE A 138 -2.13 13.28 -4.85
C ILE A 138 -1.52 12.30 -3.86
N SER A 139 -2.25 12.01 -2.79
CA SER A 139 -1.92 10.94 -1.87
C SER A 139 -2.91 9.77 -2.03
N GLY A 140 -2.45 8.57 -1.71
CA GLY A 140 -3.26 7.38 -1.89
C GLY A 140 -2.81 6.25 -1.00
N GLN A 141 -3.77 5.50 -0.46
CA GLN A 141 -3.51 4.33 0.35
C GLN A 141 -4.46 3.18 0.00
N ILE A 142 -3.90 1.97 -0.09
CA ILE A 142 -4.67 0.73 -0.11
C ILE A 142 -4.32 -0.08 1.13
N ILE A 143 -5.32 -0.55 1.85
CA ILE A 143 -5.15 -1.49 2.98
C ILE A 143 -5.84 -2.80 2.62
N GLU A 144 -5.08 -3.89 2.57
CA GLU A 144 -5.59 -5.25 2.37
C GLU A 144 -5.44 -6.06 3.65
N THR A 145 -6.50 -6.73 4.11
CA THR A 145 -6.54 -7.51 5.35
C THR A 145 -6.81 -8.98 5.06
N PHE A 146 -6.01 -9.87 5.67
CA PHE A 146 -5.96 -11.32 5.42
C PHE A 146 -6.30 -12.14 6.67
N LYS A 147 -7.34 -11.73 7.42
CA LYS A 147 -7.68 -12.35 8.72
C LYS A 147 -8.28 -13.76 8.60
N SER A 148 -8.84 -14.11 7.45
CA SER A 148 -9.40 -15.43 7.16
C SER A 148 -8.76 -16.00 5.90
N ILE A 149 -8.56 -17.32 5.90
CA ILE A 149 -8.12 -18.02 4.68
C ILE A 149 -9.22 -17.86 3.64
N GLY A 150 -8.83 -17.47 2.43
CA GLY A 150 -9.76 -17.36 1.30
C GLY A 150 -10.57 -16.08 1.27
N GLU A 151 -10.28 -15.08 2.12
CA GLU A 151 -10.91 -13.76 2.05
C GLU A 151 -9.87 -12.65 2.18
N ILE A 152 -10.00 -11.63 1.33
CA ILE A 152 -9.20 -10.41 1.40
C ILE A 152 -10.17 -9.23 1.45
N LYS A 153 -10.10 -8.44 2.53
CA LYS A 153 -10.82 -7.17 2.61
C LYS A 153 -9.90 -6.04 2.17
N THR A 154 -10.39 -5.17 1.30
CA THR A 154 -9.62 -4.06 0.75
C THR A 154 -10.29 -2.74 1.09
N LYS A 155 -9.51 -1.74 1.48
CA LYS A 155 -9.94 -0.34 1.52
C LYS A 155 -9.01 0.48 0.67
N VAL A 156 -9.55 1.40 -0.11
CA VAL A 156 -8.77 2.35 -0.94
C VAL A 156 -9.21 3.76 -0.61
N PHE A 157 -8.24 4.64 -0.45
CA PHE A 157 -8.46 6.07 -0.24
C PHE A 157 -7.49 6.84 -1.12
N MET A 158 -7.99 7.85 -1.82
CA MET A 158 -7.19 8.83 -2.55
C MET A 158 -7.62 10.23 -2.14
N GLU A 159 -6.66 11.13 -1.99
CA GLU A 159 -6.89 12.51 -1.58
C GLU A 159 -6.05 13.46 -2.44
N ASP A 160 -6.55 14.67 -2.65
CA ASP A 160 -5.77 15.74 -3.26
C ASP A 160 -4.74 16.33 -2.28
N LYS A 161 -3.94 17.29 -2.75
CA LYS A 161 -2.93 17.97 -1.94
C LYS A 161 -3.48 18.72 -0.72
N ASN A 162 -4.79 18.99 -0.69
CA ASN A 162 -5.47 19.67 0.40
C ASN A 162 -6.18 18.70 1.35
N GLY A 163 -6.08 17.39 1.11
CA GLY A 163 -6.80 16.35 1.86
C GLY A 163 -8.26 16.16 1.44
N ALA A 164 -8.70 16.74 0.33
CA ALA A 164 -10.05 16.50 -0.18
C ALA A 164 -10.15 15.10 -0.78
N SER A 165 -11.19 14.35 -0.42
CA SER A 165 -11.37 12.97 -0.88
C SER A 165 -11.65 12.89 -2.38
N LEU A 166 -10.74 12.23 -3.10
CA LEU A 166 -10.86 11.98 -4.53
C LEU A 166 -11.53 10.64 -4.81
N LEU A 167 -11.23 9.63 -4.00
CA LEU A 167 -11.75 8.28 -4.17
C LEU A 167 -11.82 7.55 -2.83
N LYS A 168 -12.90 6.78 -2.63
CA LYS A 168 -13.05 5.87 -1.50
C LYS A 168 -13.71 4.58 -1.95
N ILE A 169 -13.03 3.45 -1.71
CA ILE A 169 -13.50 2.13 -2.11
C ILE A 169 -13.42 1.17 -0.93
N ASN A 170 -14.46 0.36 -0.76
CA ASN A 170 -14.45 -0.82 0.09
C ASN A 170 -14.61 -2.06 -0.79
N GLY A 171 -13.71 -3.01 -0.66
CA GLY A 171 -13.67 -4.21 -1.48
C GLY A 171 -13.58 -5.49 -0.65
N THR A 172 -14.01 -6.59 -1.25
CA THR A 172 -13.82 -7.94 -0.73
C THR A 172 -13.48 -8.87 -1.89
N LYS A 173 -12.51 -9.74 -1.69
CA LYS A 173 -12.19 -10.86 -2.57
C LYS A 173 -12.43 -12.15 -1.82
N VAL A 174 -13.17 -13.07 -2.41
CA VAL A 174 -13.40 -14.41 -1.87
C VAL A 174 -12.78 -15.41 -2.84
N LYS A 175 -11.99 -16.35 -2.31
CA LYS A 175 -11.28 -17.34 -3.12
C LYS A 175 -12.28 -18.31 -3.76
N LEU A 176 -12.01 -18.68 -5.01
CA LEU A 176 -12.78 -19.66 -5.79
C LEU A 176 -12.26 -21.08 -5.56
#